data_AF-A0A7W1RY21-F1
#
_entry.id   AF-A0A7W1RY21-F1
#
_cell.length_a   1.000
_cell.length_b   1.000
_cell.length_c   1.000
_cell.angle_alpha   90.00
_cell.angle_beta   90.00
_cell.angle_gamma   90.00
#
_symmetry.space_group_name_H-M   'P 1'
#
loop_
_entity.id
_entity.type
_entity.pdbx_description
1 polymer ?
#
loop_
_entity_poly.entity_id
_entity_poly.type
_entity_poly.pdbx_seq_one_letter_code
_entity_poly.pdbx_strand_id
1 'polypeptide(L)'
;MTPREAFSLFEVAISLAIVALSVTSVLLLFPMGVKTQQQARFRLYAAAKAQEMVESFAASHNANSNIDAEAMQAWDVPVGYRATHPDLETRLSTHLFGIMPLPMTIARRLDSDNDEIQKILDEGGYLYYSQPQATTNLDPTAYRTAPPNEAQKLVFAVTGYAQNNAVFSFPWKAWPYYVPWPSPPVQGIHKDEHLPATAQKFTYPLGPFGYCWETASDPTDPHMAVVFDHGEGVLRYGYRQYAYQQRNQDNTNDANRQVRQQRESVIRYVQSALWYAKQMGMPSTVFDPASTVPLTDFVVTSGPYAGRIDKQVLALRYLAHAAMCLTRWYSLDRLGGQPSTTSPTPTTSVLCDAVMLNGVLSPKVWVNHDKIIFWHESAMNLAMLNAASNPYDWGTPRPLQRATMMDYPLIEWDLSSTTNMLPSTALSGASQMAAQWRPLSASPVVNANRSYQFPEYDFSSVWSTNADKVTLTAPFDAWQRCRQIVFWAVDWQAYNDFETAPSAPVDASKYPIAGPLGAAGSEMGFDARMGHNLMCDPLLYMFRNPEKLLAYNQDVSGLPTGANVSSYHQDSDDGIEASEDQGVNRAHLFNGVFGADRNCNLTLDRGPLPITSRMRAMSVGRFNFYDPRVPLVIR
;
A
#
# COMPACT_ATOMS: atom_id res chain seq x y z
N MET A 1 -33.03 18.91 83.72
CA MET A 1 -32.12 18.59 82.61
C MET A 1 -30.99 19.59 82.64
N THR A 2 -29.85 19.23 83.23
CA THR A 2 -28.64 20.07 83.20
C THR A 2 -28.04 19.98 81.80
N PRO A 3 -27.82 21.11 81.11
CA PRO A 3 -27.17 21.09 79.80
C PRO A 3 -25.73 20.60 80.00
N ARG A 4 -25.33 19.57 79.23
CA ARG A 4 -23.91 19.21 79.10
C ARG A 4 -23.25 20.32 78.29
N GLU A 5 -22.70 21.30 79.00
CA GLU A 5 -21.94 22.39 78.39
C GLU A 5 -20.47 21.95 78.28
N ALA A 6 -19.98 21.89 77.05
CA ALA A 6 -18.62 21.60 76.61
C ALA A 6 -18.17 20.11 76.55
N PHE A 7 -17.55 19.77 75.41
CA PHE A 7 -16.79 18.53 75.22
C PHE A 7 -15.54 18.53 76.12
N SER A 8 -15.21 17.37 76.68
CA SER A 8 -13.97 17.20 77.44
C SER A 8 -12.75 17.31 76.52
N LEU A 9 -11.61 17.76 77.08
CA LEU A 9 -10.33 17.82 76.36
C LEU A 9 -9.96 16.45 75.73
N PHE A 10 -10.34 15.35 76.40
CA PHE A 10 -10.13 13.99 75.92
C PHE A 10 -10.96 13.68 74.65
N GLU A 11 -12.24 14.06 74.63
CA GLU A 11 -13.10 13.90 73.44
C GLU A 11 -12.61 14.75 72.27
N VAL A 12 -12.12 15.97 72.54
CA VAL A 12 -11.49 16.83 71.51
C VAL A 12 -10.20 16.20 70.98
N ALA A 13 -9.34 15.68 71.86
CA ALA A 13 -8.09 15.03 71.48
C ALA A 13 -8.32 13.76 70.63
N ILE A 14 -9.29 12.91 71.01
CA ILE A 14 -9.67 11.74 70.22
C ILE A 14 -10.24 12.17 68.85
N SER A 15 -11.11 13.18 68.83
CA SER A 15 -11.70 13.67 67.58
C SER A 15 -10.62 14.20 66.63
N LEU A 16 -9.63 14.95 67.14
CA LEU A 16 -8.48 15.42 66.36
C LEU A 16 -7.61 14.26 65.86
N ALA A 17 -7.38 13.23 66.68
CA ALA A 17 -6.62 12.05 66.28
C ALA A 17 -7.33 11.28 65.15
N ILE A 18 -8.65 11.11 65.23
CA ILE A 18 -9.45 10.46 64.18
C ILE A 18 -9.40 11.26 62.87
N VAL A 19 -9.53 12.59 62.93
CA VAL A 19 -9.43 13.45 61.74
C VAL A 19 -8.03 13.39 61.14
N ALA A 20 -6.97 13.45 61.97
CA ALA A 20 -5.60 13.35 61.50
C ALA A 20 -5.31 12.00 60.83
N LEU A 21 -5.77 10.88 61.41
CA LEU A 21 -5.67 9.54 60.81
C LEU A 21 -6.46 9.45 59.50
N SER A 22 -7.65 10.04 59.43
CA SER A 22 -8.46 10.04 58.22
C SER A 22 -7.80 10.83 57.09
N VAL A 23 -7.32 12.05 57.38
CA VAL A 23 -6.63 12.91 56.40
C VAL A 23 -5.32 12.27 55.94
N THR A 24 -4.51 11.73 56.86
CA THR A 24 -3.26 11.04 56.49
C THR A 24 -3.52 9.77 55.68
N SER A 25 -4.53 8.98 56.03
CA SER A 25 -4.91 7.80 55.25
C SER A 25 -5.33 8.17 53.83
N VAL A 26 -6.13 9.24 53.66
CA VAL A 26 -6.51 9.75 52.35
C VAL A 26 -5.29 10.28 51.58
N LEU A 27 -4.41 11.05 52.22
CA LEU A 27 -3.14 11.54 51.64
C LEU A 27 -2.21 10.40 51.19
N LEU A 28 -2.19 9.28 51.92
CA LEU A 28 -1.42 8.10 51.55
C LEU A 28 -2.04 7.34 50.35
N LEU A 29 -3.35 7.46 50.13
CA LEU A 29 -4.03 6.87 48.97
C LEU A 29 -3.89 7.70 47.68
N PHE A 30 -3.68 9.01 47.78
CA PHE A 30 -3.54 9.89 46.60
C PHE A 30 -2.48 9.42 45.59
N PRO A 31 -1.22 9.09 45.99
CA PRO A 31 -0.22 8.58 45.05
C PRO A 31 -0.64 7.28 44.35
N MET A 32 -1.36 6.40 45.05
CA MET A 32 -1.88 5.16 44.47
C MET A 32 -3.00 5.44 43.47
N GLY A 33 -3.89 6.39 43.79
CA GLY A 33 -4.93 6.88 42.88
C GLY A 33 -4.34 7.48 41.60
N VAL A 34 -3.33 8.35 41.71
CA VAL A 34 -2.62 8.95 40.57
C VAL A 34 -1.94 7.88 39.71
N LYS A 35 -1.25 6.91 40.32
CA LYS A 35 -0.63 5.79 39.59
C LYS A 35 -1.67 4.95 38.85
N THR A 36 -2.80 4.67 39.48
CA THR A 36 -3.90 3.90 38.87
C THR A 36 -4.51 4.66 37.69
N GLN A 37 -4.75 5.97 37.84
CA GLN A 37 -5.24 6.83 36.77
C GLN A 37 -4.25 6.92 35.60
N GLN A 38 -2.95 7.07 35.88
CA GLN A 38 -1.90 7.03 34.86
C GLN A 38 -1.88 5.68 34.14
N GLN A 39 -1.97 4.56 34.86
CA GLN A 39 -2.00 3.23 34.25
C GLN A 39 -3.25 3.04 33.36
N ALA A 40 -4.42 3.51 33.80
CA ALA A 40 -5.64 3.48 33.00
C ALA A 40 -5.51 4.33 31.72
N ARG A 41 -4.87 5.50 31.81
CA ARG A 41 -4.59 6.36 30.65
C ARG A 41 -3.66 5.68 29.65
N PHE A 42 -2.57 5.06 30.11
CA PHE A 42 -1.65 4.35 29.22
C PHE A 42 -2.24 3.07 28.61
N ARG A 43 -3.19 2.40 29.28
CA ARG A 43 -3.98 1.31 28.69
C ARG A 43 -4.77 1.78 27.47
N LEU A 44 -5.40 2.96 27.57
CA LEU A 44 -6.15 3.55 26.46
C LEU A 44 -5.22 3.95 25.31
N TYR A 45 -4.06 4.56 25.60
CA TYR A 45 -3.07 4.86 24.57
C TYR A 45 -2.51 3.60 23.89
N ALA A 46 -2.26 2.54 24.65
CA ALA A 46 -1.82 1.27 24.08
C ALA A 46 -2.87 0.67 23.13
N ALA A 47 -4.15 0.72 23.49
CA ALA A 47 -5.23 0.25 22.62
C ALA A 47 -5.37 1.09 21.35
N ALA A 48 -5.35 2.43 21.50
CA ALA A 48 -5.42 3.33 20.36
C ALA A 48 -4.22 3.13 19.41
N LYS A 49 -3.01 2.99 19.96
CA LYS A 49 -1.80 2.76 19.16
C LYS A 49 -1.82 1.41 18.47
N ALA A 50 -2.29 0.35 19.14
CA ALA A 50 -2.43 -0.97 18.51
C ALA A 50 -3.42 -0.92 17.32
N GLN A 51 -4.53 -0.19 17.44
CA GLN A 51 -5.47 -0.01 16.34
C GLN A 51 -4.84 0.78 15.18
N GLU A 52 -4.16 1.89 15.47
CA GLU A 52 -3.43 2.69 14.48
C GLU A 52 -2.39 1.84 13.73
N MET A 53 -1.65 0.99 14.45
CA MET A 53 -0.67 0.08 13.86
C MET A 53 -1.33 -0.91 12.88
N VAL A 54 -2.48 -1.50 13.23
CA VAL A 54 -3.19 -2.44 12.36
C VAL A 54 -3.75 -1.74 11.11
N GLU A 55 -4.35 -0.56 11.27
CA GLU A 55 -4.85 0.24 10.15
C GLU A 55 -3.72 0.66 9.21
N SER A 56 -2.61 1.14 9.78
CA SER A 56 -1.42 1.53 9.03
C SER A 56 -0.79 0.35 8.30
N PHE A 57 -0.73 -0.82 8.93
CA PHE A 57 -0.19 -2.04 8.32
C PHE A 57 -1.03 -2.44 7.10
N ALA A 58 -2.36 -2.39 7.22
CA ALA A 58 -3.26 -2.66 6.11
C ALA A 58 -3.09 -1.65 4.95
N ALA A 59 -2.91 -0.36 5.26
CA ALA A 59 -2.86 0.71 4.26
C ALA A 59 -1.47 1.01 3.67
N SER A 60 -0.38 0.60 4.32
CA SER A 60 0.98 1.11 4.00
C SER A 60 1.45 0.83 2.57
N HIS A 61 0.91 -0.18 1.90
CA HIS A 61 1.24 -0.50 0.51
C HIS A 61 0.75 0.55 -0.49
N ASN A 62 -0.33 1.27 -0.16
CA ASN A 62 -0.91 2.32 -1.02
C ASN A 62 -0.35 3.71 -0.74
N ALA A 63 0.35 3.90 0.38
CA ALA A 63 0.70 5.22 0.90
C ALA A 63 2.02 5.77 0.35
N ASN A 64 2.68 5.08 -0.59
CA ASN A 64 3.86 5.61 -1.25
C ASN A 64 3.72 5.50 -2.78
N SER A 65 3.49 6.66 -3.40
CA SER A 65 3.30 6.83 -4.84
C SER A 65 4.54 6.50 -5.68
N ASN A 66 5.71 6.39 -5.04
CA ASN A 66 7.00 6.21 -5.70
C ASN A 66 7.55 4.79 -5.52
N ILE A 67 6.71 3.86 -5.07
CA ILE A 67 7.05 2.44 -5.04
C ILE A 67 7.03 1.93 -6.47
N ASP A 68 8.21 1.67 -7.04
CA ASP A 68 8.32 0.63 -8.06
C ASP A 68 7.82 -0.66 -7.41
N ALA A 69 6.62 -1.07 -7.80
CA ALA A 69 5.94 -2.22 -7.22
C ALA A 69 6.21 -3.49 -8.03
N GLU A 70 6.77 -3.33 -9.24
CA GLU A 70 7.04 -4.41 -10.16
C GLU A 70 8.49 -4.32 -10.64
N ALA A 71 9.06 -5.45 -11.01
CA ALA A 71 10.32 -5.51 -11.73
C ALA A 71 10.41 -6.79 -12.57
N MET A 72 11.38 -6.82 -13.48
CA MET A 72 11.68 -8.00 -14.28
C MET A 72 12.07 -9.19 -13.39
N GLN A 73 12.82 -8.96 -12.32
CA GLN A 73 13.19 -9.97 -11.34
C GLN A 73 12.70 -9.57 -9.95
N ALA A 74 12.37 -10.54 -9.12
CA ALA A 74 11.81 -10.24 -7.81
C ALA A 74 12.77 -9.52 -6.85
N TRP A 75 14.08 -9.69 -7.03
CA TRP A 75 15.10 -8.96 -6.26
C TRP A 75 15.36 -7.53 -6.77
N ASP A 76 14.75 -7.14 -7.89
CA ASP A 76 14.93 -5.81 -8.50
C ASP A 76 13.95 -4.77 -7.96
N VAL A 77 12.93 -5.19 -7.20
CA VAL A 77 11.95 -4.32 -6.53
C VAL A 77 12.52 -3.92 -5.17
N PRO A 78 13.13 -2.72 -5.00
CA PRO A 78 13.84 -2.38 -3.77
C PRO A 78 12.87 -2.26 -2.58
N VAL A 79 11.60 -1.95 -2.88
CA VAL A 79 10.52 -1.86 -1.90
C VAL A 79 10.01 -3.23 -1.45
N GLY A 80 10.22 -4.28 -2.27
CA GLY A 80 10.02 -5.68 -1.90
C GLY A 80 10.74 -6.02 -0.61
N TYR A 81 11.90 -5.41 -0.35
CA TYR A 81 12.69 -5.69 0.84
C TYR A 81 12.23 -5.03 2.13
N ARG A 82 11.29 -4.06 2.13
CA ARG A 82 10.79 -3.47 3.40
C ARG A 82 9.28 -3.25 3.48
N ALA A 83 8.63 -2.75 2.42
CA ALA A 83 7.18 -2.55 2.48
C ALA A 83 6.39 -3.85 2.35
N THR A 84 7.02 -4.90 1.79
CA THR A 84 6.42 -6.25 1.70
C THR A 84 6.89 -7.20 2.80
N HIS A 85 7.71 -6.71 3.75
CA HIS A 85 8.13 -7.55 4.87
C HIS A 85 6.89 -8.04 5.63
N PRO A 86 6.83 -9.34 5.93
CA PRO A 86 5.74 -9.93 6.68
C PRO A 86 5.54 -9.26 8.04
N ASP A 87 6.65 -8.96 8.71
CA ASP A 87 6.64 -8.51 10.10
C ASP A 87 6.02 -7.12 10.25
N LEU A 88 4.98 -7.05 11.10
CA LEU A 88 4.27 -5.83 11.49
C LEU A 88 5.23 -4.68 11.80
N GLU A 89 6.19 -4.94 12.68
CA GLU A 89 7.16 -3.96 13.15
C GLU A 89 8.12 -3.49 12.05
N THR A 90 8.46 -4.35 11.08
CA THR A 90 9.35 -3.95 9.98
C THR A 90 8.61 -3.07 8.98
N ARG A 91 7.35 -3.42 8.68
CA ARG A 91 6.49 -2.70 7.74
C ARG A 91 6.04 -1.34 8.28
N LEU A 92 5.79 -1.24 9.58
CA LEU A 92 5.39 0.01 10.24
C LEU A 92 6.57 0.89 10.64
N SER A 93 7.77 0.32 10.79
CA SER A 93 8.98 1.06 11.14
C SER A 93 9.48 1.87 9.94
N THR A 94 8.73 2.87 9.53
CA THR A 94 9.11 3.89 8.55
C THR A 94 8.91 5.26 9.18
N HIS A 95 9.44 6.32 8.57
CA HIS A 95 9.13 7.68 9.04
C HIS A 95 7.67 8.10 8.75
N LEU A 96 6.90 7.33 7.98
CA LEU A 96 5.53 7.70 7.62
C LEU A 96 4.50 7.04 8.54
N PHE A 97 4.75 5.78 8.96
CA PHE A 97 3.73 4.94 9.60
C PHE A 97 3.93 4.73 11.11
N GLY A 98 4.88 5.47 11.71
CA GLY A 98 4.65 5.94 13.06
C GLY A 98 5.28 5.16 14.20
N ILE A 99 6.21 4.24 13.94
CA ILE A 99 7.00 3.58 14.99
C ILE A 99 8.50 3.65 14.68
N MET A 100 9.32 3.79 15.72
CA MET A 100 10.77 3.88 15.64
C MET A 100 11.40 2.90 16.64
N PRO A 101 12.48 2.21 16.27
CA PRO A 101 13.18 1.34 17.20
C PRO A 101 13.89 2.18 18.26
N LEU A 102 13.70 1.82 19.52
CA LEU A 102 14.36 2.45 20.65
C LEU A 102 15.86 2.13 20.61
N PRO A 103 16.76 3.12 20.85
CA PRO A 103 18.19 2.87 20.95
C PRO A 103 18.51 1.68 21.84
N MET A 104 19.32 0.74 21.32
CA MET A 104 19.62 -0.51 22.02
C MET A 104 20.27 -0.25 23.38
N THR A 105 21.10 0.79 23.49
CA THR A 105 21.72 1.23 24.73
C THR A 105 20.70 1.68 25.77
N ILE A 106 19.60 2.30 25.36
CA ILE A 106 18.50 2.73 26.25
C ILE A 106 17.61 1.52 26.59
N ALA A 107 17.22 0.71 25.60
CA ALA A 107 16.36 -0.46 25.78
C ALA A 107 16.91 -1.43 26.83
N ARG A 108 18.24 -1.65 26.84
CA ARG A 108 18.95 -2.50 27.81
C ARG A 108 18.98 -1.97 29.25
N ARG A 109 18.59 -0.71 29.47
CA ARG A 109 18.48 -0.09 30.81
C ARG A 109 17.06 -0.16 31.37
N LEU A 110 16.09 -0.64 30.59
CA LEU A 110 14.71 -0.76 31.02
C LEU A 110 14.47 -2.11 31.69
N ASP A 111 13.95 -2.05 32.92
CA ASP A 111 13.50 -3.22 33.68
C ASP A 111 12.01 -3.47 33.40
N SER A 112 11.60 -4.73 33.43
CA SER A 112 10.19 -5.12 33.29
C SER A 112 9.86 -6.32 34.18
N ASP A 113 8.58 -6.59 34.36
CA ASP A 113 8.14 -7.76 35.13
C ASP A 113 8.66 -9.05 34.48
N ASN A 114 9.25 -9.93 35.29
CA ASN A 114 9.88 -11.19 34.85
C ASN A 114 10.99 -11.04 33.80
N ASP A 115 11.59 -9.84 33.71
CA ASP A 115 12.67 -9.52 32.79
C ASP A 115 12.28 -9.71 31.31
N GLU A 116 11.00 -9.53 30.98
CA GLU A 116 10.43 -9.77 29.65
C GLU A 116 11.10 -8.92 28.56
N ILE A 117 11.36 -7.63 28.83
CA ILE A 117 12.09 -6.76 27.91
C ILE A 117 13.48 -7.33 27.61
N GLN A 118 14.26 -7.74 28.62
CA GLN A 118 15.61 -8.24 28.37
C GLN A 118 15.59 -9.56 27.61
N LYS A 119 14.65 -10.46 27.93
CA LYS A 119 14.44 -11.70 27.16
C LYS A 119 14.18 -11.43 25.68
N ILE A 120 13.30 -10.48 25.36
CA ILE A 120 13.00 -10.09 23.97
C ILE A 120 14.27 -9.56 23.29
N LEU A 121 15.03 -8.69 23.95
CA LEU A 121 16.27 -8.14 23.41
C LEU A 121 17.38 -9.20 23.26
N ASP A 122 17.45 -10.19 24.15
CA ASP A 122 18.38 -11.32 24.09
C ASP A 122 18.05 -12.29 22.98
N GLU A 123 16.77 -12.44 22.65
CA GLU A 123 16.28 -13.20 21.50
C GLU A 123 16.44 -12.44 20.16
N GLY A 124 17.01 -11.23 20.18
CA GLY A 124 17.27 -10.40 19.00
C GLY A 124 16.10 -9.51 18.60
N GLY A 125 15.06 -9.40 19.42
CA GLY A 125 13.96 -8.46 19.23
C GLY A 125 14.36 -7.01 19.55
N TYR A 126 13.43 -6.09 19.27
CA TYR A 126 13.60 -4.65 19.51
C TYR A 126 12.44 -4.10 20.34
N LEU A 127 12.73 -3.03 21.08
CA LEU A 127 11.69 -2.14 21.59
C LEU A 127 11.43 -1.05 20.55
N TYR A 128 10.19 -0.62 20.45
CA TYR A 128 9.73 0.44 19.57
C TYR A 128 9.01 1.50 20.37
N TYR A 129 9.07 2.75 19.92
CA TYR A 129 8.30 3.88 20.44
C TYR A 129 7.50 4.53 19.31
N SER A 130 6.45 5.27 19.66
CA SER A 130 5.69 6.02 18.66
C SER A 130 6.52 7.18 18.12
N GLN A 131 6.61 7.31 16.80
CA GLN A 131 7.20 8.48 16.18
C GLN A 131 6.44 9.74 16.63
N PRO A 132 7.13 10.87 16.92
CA PRO A 132 6.49 12.10 17.38
C PRO A 132 5.47 12.68 16.39
N GLN A 133 5.63 12.43 15.09
CA GLN A 133 4.79 12.96 14.01
C GLN A 133 3.69 12.00 13.50
N ALA A 134 3.63 10.75 13.99
CA ALA A 134 2.78 9.69 13.44
C ALA A 134 1.29 10.06 13.29
N THR A 135 0.77 10.97 14.13
CA THR A 135 -0.65 11.31 14.19
C THR A 135 -1.01 12.63 13.50
N THR A 136 -0.07 13.31 12.84
CA THR A 136 -0.32 14.67 12.35
C THR A 136 -0.97 14.71 10.96
N ASN A 137 -1.06 13.59 10.21
CA ASN A 137 -1.57 13.54 8.82
C ASN A 137 -0.92 14.59 7.89
N LEU A 138 0.24 15.12 8.26
CA LEU A 138 0.89 16.24 7.58
C LEU A 138 2.11 15.77 6.81
N ASP A 139 2.38 16.52 5.74
CA ASP A 139 3.53 16.41 4.85
C ASP A 139 4.82 16.09 5.64
N PRO A 140 5.52 14.97 5.33
CA PRO A 140 6.76 14.57 6.00
C PRO A 140 7.87 15.61 5.87
N THR A 141 7.77 16.54 4.92
CA THR A 141 8.75 17.63 4.73
C THR A 141 8.44 18.86 5.59
N ALA A 142 7.24 18.97 6.14
CA ALA A 142 6.89 20.09 7.01
C ALA A 142 7.36 19.78 8.44
N TYR A 143 8.62 20.12 8.75
CA TYR A 143 9.17 20.16 10.12
C TYR A 143 8.37 21.13 11.00
N ARG A 144 7.20 20.68 11.46
CA ARG A 144 6.45 21.35 12.52
C ARG A 144 6.91 20.76 13.84
N THR A 145 7.36 21.62 14.75
CA THR A 145 7.63 21.27 16.15
C THR A 145 6.46 20.44 16.68
N ALA A 146 6.70 19.17 16.98
CA ALA A 146 5.68 18.31 17.56
C ALA A 146 5.51 18.72 19.04
N PRO A 147 4.29 18.93 19.54
CA PRO A 147 4.10 19.13 20.96
C PRO A 147 4.52 17.84 21.70
N PRO A 148 5.11 17.94 22.91
CA PRO A 148 5.44 16.77 23.71
C PRO A 148 4.24 15.84 23.83
N ASN A 149 4.40 14.60 23.38
CA ASN A 149 3.31 13.63 23.37
C ASN A 149 3.61 12.52 24.39
N GLU A 150 2.71 12.34 25.36
CA GLU A 150 2.79 11.23 26.30
C GLU A 150 2.81 9.85 25.63
N ALA A 151 2.34 9.73 24.39
CA ALA A 151 2.46 8.52 23.59
C ALA A 151 3.92 8.10 23.35
N GLN A 152 4.89 9.02 23.43
CA GLN A 152 6.31 8.65 23.34
C GLN A 152 6.81 7.92 24.59
N LYS A 153 6.13 8.06 25.74
CA LYS A 153 6.41 7.26 26.95
C LYS A 153 5.88 5.83 26.84
N LEU A 154 5.16 5.54 25.77
CA LEU A 154 4.73 4.19 25.46
C LEU A 154 5.81 3.53 24.60
N VAL A 155 6.39 2.44 25.13
CA VAL A 155 7.27 1.56 24.38
C VAL A 155 6.59 0.21 24.20
N PHE A 156 6.90 -0.50 23.14
CA PHE A 156 6.33 -1.82 22.90
C PHE A 156 7.31 -2.74 22.19
N ALA A 157 7.00 -4.02 22.22
CA ALA A 157 7.70 -5.04 21.45
C ALA A 157 6.68 -5.96 20.80
N VAL A 158 7.10 -6.61 19.73
CA VAL A 158 6.40 -7.75 19.17
C VAL A 158 7.07 -9.02 19.68
N THR A 159 6.28 -9.89 20.31
CA THR A 159 6.73 -11.17 20.87
C THR A 159 6.18 -12.34 20.04
N GLY A 160 6.91 -13.45 20.08
CA GLY A 160 6.68 -14.60 19.22
C GLY A 160 7.61 -14.60 18.00
N TYR A 161 7.77 -15.77 17.39
CA TYR A 161 8.65 -15.94 16.24
C TYR A 161 8.15 -15.12 15.04
N ALA A 162 9.09 -14.51 14.31
CA ALA A 162 8.81 -13.92 13.01
C ALA A 162 8.16 -14.98 12.11
N GLN A 163 7.09 -14.59 11.41
CA GLN A 163 6.34 -15.51 10.56
C GLN A 163 6.65 -15.16 9.11
N ASN A 164 7.03 -16.16 8.30
CA ASN A 164 7.03 -15.97 6.85
C ASN A 164 5.58 -15.84 6.44
N ASN A 165 5.18 -14.65 5.99
CA ASN A 165 3.79 -14.43 5.60
C ASN A 165 3.52 -14.80 4.16
N ALA A 166 2.22 -14.82 3.84
CA ALA A 166 1.75 -14.60 2.50
C ALA A 166 2.49 -13.42 1.83
N VAL A 167 2.87 -13.60 0.57
CA VAL A 167 3.48 -12.58 -0.27
C VAL A 167 2.41 -11.53 -0.57
N PHE A 168 2.45 -10.41 0.15
CA PHE A 168 1.44 -9.34 0.05
C PHE A 168 1.49 -8.57 -1.28
N SER A 169 2.67 -8.49 -1.89
CA SER A 169 2.86 -7.94 -3.22
C SER A 169 3.75 -8.89 -4.00
N PHE A 170 3.31 -9.25 -5.20
CA PHE A 170 4.08 -10.12 -6.07
C PHE A 170 5.03 -9.26 -6.92
N PRO A 171 6.35 -9.36 -6.75
CA PRO A 171 7.28 -8.36 -7.30
C PRO A 171 7.41 -8.39 -8.83
N TRP A 172 6.97 -9.46 -9.51
CA TRP A 172 6.89 -9.44 -10.98
C TRP A 172 5.62 -8.76 -11.50
N LYS A 173 4.59 -8.66 -10.66
CA LYS A 173 3.31 -8.04 -10.98
C LYS A 173 2.63 -7.65 -9.67
N ALA A 174 2.57 -6.36 -9.36
CA ALA A 174 2.00 -5.75 -8.16
C ALA A 174 0.47 -5.90 -8.12
N TRP A 175 0.02 -7.14 -8.15
CA TRP A 175 -1.36 -7.54 -8.10
C TRP A 175 -1.90 -7.41 -6.67
N PRO A 176 -3.15 -6.97 -6.48
CA PRO A 176 -4.12 -6.53 -7.48
C PRO A 176 -3.86 -5.11 -8.03
N TYR A 177 -4.12 -4.91 -9.32
CA TYR A 177 -4.23 -3.56 -9.87
C TYR A 177 -5.60 -2.99 -9.58
N TYR A 178 -5.65 -1.89 -8.83
CA TYR A 178 -6.89 -1.16 -8.61
C TYR A 178 -7.11 -0.10 -9.68
N VAL A 179 -8.32 -0.05 -10.22
CA VAL A 179 -8.75 0.96 -11.18
C VAL A 179 -10.12 1.50 -10.79
N PRO A 180 -10.45 2.78 -11.05
CA PRO A 180 -11.82 3.25 -10.93
C PRO A 180 -12.76 2.30 -11.68
N TRP A 181 -13.95 2.00 -11.16
CA TRP A 181 -14.88 1.09 -11.82
C TRP A 181 -16.28 1.71 -11.96
N PRO A 182 -16.95 1.57 -13.12
CA PRO A 182 -16.36 1.24 -14.43
C PRO A 182 -15.30 2.25 -14.88
N SER A 183 -14.36 1.84 -15.73
CA SER A 183 -13.28 2.70 -16.26
C SER A 183 -13.00 2.40 -17.73
N PRO A 184 -12.29 3.30 -18.43
CA PRO A 184 -11.78 2.97 -19.76
C PRO A 184 -10.66 1.93 -19.66
N PRO A 185 -10.18 1.41 -20.80
CA PRO A 185 -8.92 0.66 -20.85
C PRO A 185 -7.80 1.44 -20.16
N VAL A 186 -7.02 0.75 -19.33
CA VAL A 186 -5.88 1.33 -18.62
C VAL A 186 -4.78 1.64 -19.63
N GLN A 187 -4.13 2.79 -19.42
CA GLN A 187 -3.04 3.27 -20.24
C GLN A 187 -1.89 3.68 -19.32
N GLY A 188 -0.67 3.40 -19.75
CA GLY A 188 0.55 3.80 -19.07
C GLY A 188 1.46 4.62 -19.94
N ILE A 189 2.43 5.27 -19.30
CA ILE A 189 3.59 5.85 -19.94
C ILE A 189 4.75 4.91 -19.63
N HIS A 190 5.46 4.44 -20.65
CA HIS A 190 6.55 3.51 -20.45
C HIS A 190 7.65 3.68 -21.51
N LYS A 191 8.84 3.18 -21.19
CA LYS A 191 9.92 3.04 -22.19
C LYS A 191 9.60 1.93 -23.17
N ASP A 192 9.94 2.16 -24.43
CA ASP A 192 9.62 1.25 -25.55
C ASP A 192 10.29 -0.12 -25.41
N GLU A 193 11.48 -0.14 -24.80
CA GLU A 193 12.31 -1.32 -24.60
C GLU A 193 11.68 -2.40 -23.72
N HIS A 194 10.66 -2.05 -22.93
CA HIS A 194 9.95 -3.00 -22.05
C HIS A 194 8.55 -3.34 -22.55
N LEU A 195 8.15 -2.80 -23.71
CA LEU A 195 6.85 -3.07 -24.31
C LEU A 195 6.97 -4.24 -25.29
N PRO A 196 6.07 -5.24 -25.24
CA PRO A 196 6.05 -6.28 -26.24
C PRO A 196 5.79 -5.66 -27.62
N ALA A 197 6.30 -6.28 -28.68
CA ALA A 197 6.09 -5.80 -30.05
C ALA A 197 4.61 -5.66 -30.43
N THR A 198 3.72 -6.40 -29.75
CA THR A 198 2.26 -6.37 -29.92
C THR A 198 1.57 -5.24 -29.17
N ALA A 199 2.27 -4.50 -28.29
CA ALA A 199 1.67 -3.43 -27.51
C ALA A 199 1.14 -2.31 -28.41
N GLN A 200 -0.10 -1.87 -28.16
CA GLN A 200 -0.65 -0.73 -28.87
C GLN A 200 -0.08 0.58 -28.31
N LYS A 201 0.92 1.12 -29.02
CA LYS A 201 1.64 2.34 -28.67
C LYS A 201 0.93 3.58 -29.20
N PHE A 202 1.05 4.69 -28.50
CA PHE A 202 0.55 5.98 -28.93
C PHE A 202 1.38 7.14 -28.40
N THR A 203 1.44 8.24 -29.15
CA THR A 203 2.17 9.44 -28.73
C THR A 203 1.22 10.41 -28.02
N TYR A 204 1.62 10.90 -26.84
CA TYR A 204 0.97 12.04 -26.21
C TYR A 204 1.39 13.34 -26.92
N PRO A 205 0.51 14.36 -26.98
CA PRO A 205 0.83 15.68 -27.55
C PRO A 205 2.11 16.35 -27.05
N LEU A 206 2.51 16.08 -25.80
CA LEU A 206 3.54 16.82 -25.06
C LEU A 206 4.55 15.90 -24.35
N GLY A 207 4.63 14.60 -24.69
CA GLY A 207 5.36 13.67 -23.83
C GLY A 207 5.73 12.31 -24.44
N PRO A 208 6.23 11.38 -23.59
CA PRO A 208 6.73 10.07 -24.00
C PRO A 208 5.64 9.19 -24.64
N PHE A 209 6.03 8.03 -25.15
CA PHE A 209 5.08 7.05 -25.67
C PHE A 209 4.18 6.53 -24.55
N GLY A 210 2.87 6.61 -24.78
CA GLY A 210 1.85 5.90 -24.03
C GLY A 210 1.59 4.54 -24.66
N TYR A 211 1.01 3.62 -23.88
CA TYR A 211 0.53 2.35 -24.39
C TYR A 211 -0.73 1.92 -23.63
N CYS A 212 -1.58 1.09 -24.25
CA CYS A 212 -2.73 0.49 -23.56
C CYS A 212 -2.30 -0.82 -22.90
N TRP A 213 -2.40 -0.89 -21.57
CA TRP A 213 -1.94 -2.05 -20.82
C TRP A 213 -2.70 -3.30 -21.18
N GLU A 214 -4.03 -3.28 -21.21
CA GLU A 214 -4.82 -4.48 -21.50
C GLU A 214 -4.48 -5.07 -22.87
N THR A 215 -4.20 -4.24 -23.89
CA THR A 215 -3.77 -4.71 -25.23
C THR A 215 -2.39 -5.36 -25.22
N ALA A 216 -1.47 -4.86 -24.38
CA ALA A 216 -0.13 -5.41 -24.27
C ALA A 216 -0.10 -6.67 -23.38
N SER A 217 -1.00 -6.72 -22.40
CA SER A 217 -0.98 -7.67 -21.29
C SER A 217 -1.55 -9.04 -21.63
N ASP A 218 -2.53 -9.11 -22.54
CA ASP A 218 -3.14 -10.36 -22.97
C ASP A 218 -3.02 -10.54 -24.49
N PRO A 219 -1.97 -11.23 -24.97
CA PRO A 219 -1.81 -11.48 -26.41
C PRO A 219 -2.89 -12.41 -26.97
N THR A 220 -3.68 -13.08 -26.13
CA THR A 220 -4.78 -13.96 -26.56
C THR A 220 -6.07 -13.18 -26.88
N ASP A 221 -6.10 -11.87 -26.62
CA ASP A 221 -7.22 -10.98 -26.92
C ASP A 221 -6.85 -9.98 -28.03
N PRO A 222 -6.98 -10.38 -29.31
CA PRO A 222 -6.69 -9.49 -30.43
C PRO A 222 -7.73 -8.37 -30.60
N HIS A 223 -8.83 -8.42 -29.86
CA HIS A 223 -9.95 -7.49 -30.01
C HIS A 223 -9.83 -6.26 -29.10
N MET A 224 -9.02 -6.35 -28.04
CA MET A 224 -8.83 -5.28 -27.07
C MET A 224 -8.33 -3.97 -27.70
N ALA A 225 -7.52 -4.06 -28.77
CA ALA A 225 -7.02 -2.88 -29.46
C ALA A 225 -8.15 -2.03 -30.07
N VAL A 226 -9.27 -2.67 -30.45
CA VAL A 226 -10.37 -1.98 -31.15
C VAL A 226 -11.16 -1.07 -30.22
N VAL A 227 -11.34 -1.47 -28.96
CA VAL A 227 -12.02 -0.65 -27.95
C VAL A 227 -11.13 0.48 -27.43
N PHE A 228 -9.82 0.36 -27.57
CA PHE A 228 -8.88 1.41 -27.21
C PHE A 228 -8.69 2.46 -28.33
N ASP A 229 -8.25 2.04 -29.52
CA ASP A 229 -8.02 2.90 -30.68
C ASP A 229 -8.06 2.09 -31.99
N HIS A 230 -9.08 2.31 -32.81
CA HIS A 230 -9.24 1.64 -34.10
C HIS A 230 -9.49 2.62 -35.23
N GLY A 231 -8.82 2.44 -36.36
CA GLY A 231 -9.10 3.18 -37.60
C GLY A 231 -9.92 2.34 -38.56
N GLU A 232 -11.04 2.88 -39.05
CA GLU A 232 -11.87 2.27 -40.10
C GLU A 232 -12.17 3.34 -41.15
N GLY A 233 -11.41 3.33 -42.25
CA GLY A 233 -11.43 4.38 -43.25
C GLY A 233 -10.99 5.74 -42.68
N VAL A 234 -11.83 6.76 -42.83
CA VAL A 234 -11.58 8.12 -42.30
C VAL A 234 -12.04 8.29 -40.84
N LEU A 235 -12.73 7.29 -40.29
CA LEU A 235 -13.28 7.35 -38.95
C LEU A 235 -12.36 6.61 -37.97
N ARG A 236 -12.24 7.14 -36.76
CA ARG A 236 -11.59 6.46 -35.64
C ARG A 236 -12.60 6.15 -34.55
N TYR A 237 -12.40 5.01 -33.90
CA TYR A 237 -13.22 4.44 -32.83
C TYR A 237 -12.35 4.18 -31.59
N GLY A 238 -13.00 3.86 -30.47
CA GLY A 238 -12.32 3.54 -29.21
C GLY A 238 -12.15 4.72 -28.26
N TYR A 239 -11.72 4.40 -27.03
CA TYR A 239 -11.55 5.35 -25.93
C TYR A 239 -10.57 6.48 -26.26
N ARG A 240 -9.42 6.17 -26.88
CA ARG A 240 -8.36 7.16 -27.14
C ARG A 240 -8.88 8.30 -28.01
N GLN A 241 -9.67 7.98 -29.03
CA GLN A 241 -10.24 8.98 -29.92
C GLN A 241 -11.17 9.93 -29.13
N TYR A 242 -12.01 9.39 -28.27
CA TYR A 242 -12.87 10.18 -27.40
C TYR A 242 -12.06 11.05 -26.42
N ALA A 243 -11.06 10.49 -25.75
CA ALA A 243 -10.33 11.17 -24.68
C ALA A 243 -9.32 12.25 -25.18
N TYR A 244 -8.69 12.04 -26.35
CA TYR A 244 -7.53 12.84 -26.77
C TYR A 244 -7.70 13.67 -28.03
N GLN A 245 -8.75 13.46 -28.82
CA GLN A 245 -8.96 14.22 -30.06
C GLN A 245 -9.05 15.74 -29.82
N GLN A 246 -9.35 16.17 -28.59
CA GLN A 246 -9.54 17.56 -28.22
C GLN A 246 -8.26 18.44 -28.27
N ARG A 247 -7.05 17.87 -28.21
CA ARG A 247 -5.83 18.68 -28.03
C ARG A 247 -5.03 19.00 -29.30
N ASN A 248 -5.13 18.18 -30.35
CA ASN A 248 -4.07 18.17 -31.38
C ASN A 248 -4.46 18.61 -32.78
N GLN A 249 -5.73 18.59 -33.17
CA GLN A 249 -6.02 18.54 -34.61
C GLN A 249 -6.69 19.78 -35.21
N ASP A 250 -7.35 20.62 -34.41
CA ASP A 250 -8.02 21.80 -34.95
C ASP A 250 -7.81 22.99 -34.01
N ASN A 251 -6.82 23.85 -34.30
CA ASN A 251 -6.74 25.24 -33.79
C ASN A 251 -7.92 26.10 -34.30
N THR A 252 -9.04 25.50 -34.69
CA THR A 252 -10.24 26.21 -35.08
C THR A 252 -10.92 26.71 -33.81
N ASN A 253 -11.12 28.02 -33.70
CA ASN A 253 -11.85 28.65 -32.59
C ASN A 253 -13.37 28.34 -32.59
N ASP A 254 -13.83 27.34 -33.35
CA ASP A 254 -15.24 26.95 -33.41
C ASP A 254 -15.57 25.90 -32.34
N ALA A 255 -15.96 26.39 -31.17
CA ALA A 255 -16.38 25.56 -30.04
C ALA A 255 -17.56 24.62 -30.39
N ASN A 256 -18.46 25.02 -31.29
CA ASN A 256 -19.61 24.20 -31.67
C ASN A 256 -19.19 22.99 -32.50
N ARG A 257 -18.23 23.18 -33.41
CA ARG A 257 -17.64 22.07 -34.18
C ARG A 257 -16.94 21.07 -33.26
N GLN A 258 -16.19 21.55 -32.28
CA GLN A 258 -15.52 20.68 -31.29
C GLN A 258 -16.53 19.86 -30.47
N VAL A 259 -17.61 20.48 -29.97
CA VAL A 259 -18.67 19.77 -29.23
C VAL A 259 -19.35 18.71 -30.09
N ARG A 260 -19.61 18.99 -31.38
CA ARG A 260 -20.21 18.02 -32.31
C ARG A 260 -19.28 16.82 -32.55
N GLN A 261 -18.00 17.07 -32.85
CA GLN A 261 -17.00 16.02 -33.02
C GLN A 261 -16.88 15.15 -31.76
N GLN A 262 -16.93 15.77 -30.58
CA GLN A 262 -16.89 15.05 -29.31
C GLN A 262 -18.12 14.15 -29.09
N ARG A 263 -19.32 14.64 -29.41
CA ARG A 263 -20.57 13.85 -29.40
C ARG A 263 -20.49 12.63 -30.32
N GLU A 264 -19.97 12.80 -31.53
CA GLU A 264 -19.78 11.68 -32.45
C GLU A 264 -18.72 10.71 -31.93
N SER A 265 -17.62 11.21 -31.35
CA SER A 265 -16.54 10.36 -30.82
C SER A 265 -17.00 9.48 -29.66
N VAL A 266 -17.88 9.99 -28.77
CA VAL A 266 -18.43 9.17 -27.68
C VAL A 266 -19.38 8.09 -28.21
N ILE A 267 -20.18 8.37 -29.26
CA ILE A 267 -21.00 7.34 -29.92
C ILE A 267 -20.10 6.25 -30.50
N ARG A 268 -19.00 6.63 -31.16
CA ARG A 268 -18.03 5.68 -31.72
C ARG A 268 -17.34 4.85 -30.65
N TYR A 269 -17.07 5.43 -29.48
CA TYR A 269 -16.57 4.68 -28.34
C TYR A 269 -17.59 3.62 -27.88
N VAL A 270 -18.86 3.99 -27.71
CA VAL A 270 -19.93 3.03 -27.37
C VAL A 270 -20.06 1.94 -28.44
N GLN A 271 -20.00 2.29 -29.73
CA GLN A 271 -20.03 1.32 -30.83
C GLN A 271 -18.87 0.32 -30.77
N SER A 272 -17.65 0.77 -30.48
CA SER A 272 -16.49 -0.12 -30.31
C SER A 272 -16.61 -1.01 -29.07
N ALA A 273 -17.17 -0.50 -27.96
CA ALA A 273 -17.40 -1.29 -26.75
C ALA A 273 -18.51 -2.34 -26.95
N LEU A 274 -19.60 -1.99 -27.65
CA LEU A 274 -20.65 -2.94 -28.06
C LEU A 274 -20.10 -4.03 -28.98
N TRP A 275 -19.24 -3.64 -29.94
CA TRP A 275 -18.54 -4.59 -30.80
C TRP A 275 -17.67 -5.54 -29.99
N TYR A 276 -16.86 -5.02 -29.07
CA TYR A 276 -15.97 -5.82 -28.23
C TYR A 276 -16.75 -6.80 -27.35
N ALA A 277 -17.82 -6.33 -26.70
CA ALA A 277 -18.70 -7.17 -25.91
C ALA A 277 -19.34 -8.31 -26.73
N LYS A 278 -19.71 -8.05 -27.99
CA LYS A 278 -20.18 -9.09 -28.92
C LYS A 278 -19.07 -10.09 -29.26
N GLN A 279 -17.84 -9.65 -29.49
CA GLN A 279 -16.71 -10.56 -29.72
C GLN A 279 -16.44 -11.46 -28.52
N MET A 280 -16.59 -10.94 -27.30
CA MET A 280 -16.48 -11.71 -26.05
C MET A 280 -17.67 -12.64 -25.79
N GLY A 281 -18.61 -12.77 -26.74
CA GLY A 281 -19.72 -13.72 -26.66
C GLY A 281 -20.92 -13.26 -25.83
N MET A 282 -21.01 -11.97 -25.48
CA MET A 282 -22.17 -11.45 -24.72
C MET A 282 -23.47 -11.68 -25.50
N PRO A 283 -24.52 -12.23 -24.85
CA PRO A 283 -25.78 -12.49 -25.53
C PRO A 283 -26.50 -11.18 -25.87
N SER A 284 -27.40 -11.24 -26.87
CA SER A 284 -28.16 -10.06 -27.31
C SER A 284 -28.99 -9.41 -26.21
N THR A 285 -29.40 -10.20 -25.21
CA THR A 285 -30.09 -9.73 -24.00
C THR A 285 -29.27 -8.77 -23.16
N VAL A 286 -27.93 -8.70 -23.32
CA VAL A 286 -27.09 -7.67 -22.69
C VAL A 286 -27.19 -6.33 -23.44
N PHE A 287 -27.32 -6.36 -24.76
CA PHE A 287 -27.36 -5.15 -25.59
C PHE A 287 -28.75 -4.51 -25.65
N ASP A 288 -29.78 -5.34 -25.65
CA ASP A 288 -31.18 -4.94 -25.63
C ASP A 288 -31.95 -5.75 -24.58
N PRO A 289 -31.75 -5.43 -23.29
CA PRO A 289 -32.35 -6.20 -22.22
C PRO A 289 -33.87 -5.99 -22.18
N ALA A 290 -34.62 -7.08 -22.08
CA ALA A 290 -36.07 -7.04 -21.89
C ALA A 290 -36.47 -6.54 -20.49
N SER A 291 -35.52 -6.54 -19.55
CA SER A 291 -35.68 -6.13 -18.16
C SER A 291 -34.53 -5.22 -17.76
N THR A 292 -34.79 -4.17 -16.99
CA THR A 292 -33.74 -3.29 -16.44
C THR A 292 -33.02 -3.90 -15.23
N VAL A 293 -33.37 -5.12 -14.83
CA VAL A 293 -32.72 -5.83 -13.72
C VAL A 293 -31.26 -6.10 -14.08
N PRO A 294 -30.29 -5.54 -13.34
CA PRO A 294 -28.86 -5.75 -13.60
C PRO A 294 -28.46 -7.21 -13.52
N LEU A 295 -27.42 -7.59 -14.27
CA LEU A 295 -26.84 -8.93 -14.18
C LEU A 295 -26.23 -9.16 -12.79
N THR A 296 -26.48 -10.34 -12.25
CA THR A 296 -25.91 -10.79 -10.96
C THR A 296 -25.06 -12.05 -11.12
N ASP A 297 -24.92 -12.58 -12.34
CA ASP A 297 -24.18 -13.79 -12.66
C ASP A 297 -23.59 -13.73 -14.08
N PHE A 298 -22.59 -14.56 -14.35
CA PHE A 298 -21.90 -14.65 -15.62
C PHE A 298 -22.80 -15.26 -16.70
N VAL A 299 -23.15 -14.44 -17.70
CA VAL A 299 -24.04 -14.85 -18.80
C VAL A 299 -23.38 -15.47 -20.05
N VAL A 300 -22.03 -15.49 -20.16
CA VAL A 300 -21.36 -16.07 -21.34
C VAL A 300 -21.11 -17.56 -21.11
N THR A 301 -21.94 -18.40 -21.73
CA THR A 301 -21.93 -19.86 -21.52
C THR A 301 -21.49 -20.68 -22.74
N SER A 302 -21.26 -20.05 -23.89
CA SER A 302 -20.87 -20.73 -25.13
C SER A 302 -19.97 -19.86 -26.02
N GLY A 303 -19.32 -20.48 -27.01
CA GLY A 303 -18.40 -19.81 -27.92
C GLY A 303 -16.92 -19.85 -27.47
N PRO A 304 -16.01 -19.21 -28.22
CA PRO A 304 -14.56 -19.27 -27.97
C PRO A 304 -14.13 -18.62 -26.65
N TYR A 305 -14.98 -17.76 -26.08
CA TYR A 305 -14.77 -17.10 -24.78
C TYR A 305 -15.59 -17.73 -23.65
N ALA A 306 -16.23 -18.89 -23.87
CA ALA A 306 -16.87 -19.62 -22.79
C ALA A 306 -15.84 -19.98 -21.71
N GLY A 307 -16.11 -19.58 -20.47
CA GLY A 307 -15.19 -19.75 -19.33
C GLY A 307 -14.15 -18.64 -19.17
N ARG A 308 -14.04 -17.67 -20.08
CA ARG A 308 -13.21 -16.46 -19.92
C ARG A 308 -13.97 -15.38 -19.15
N ILE A 309 -14.18 -15.63 -17.86
CA ILE A 309 -14.89 -14.73 -16.95
C ILE A 309 -14.25 -13.33 -16.94
N ASP A 310 -12.92 -13.27 -16.94
CA ASP A 310 -12.14 -12.04 -17.07
C ASP A 310 -12.61 -11.17 -18.25
N LYS A 311 -12.80 -11.79 -19.43
CA LYS A 311 -13.22 -11.09 -20.64
C LYS A 311 -14.64 -10.58 -20.58
N GLN A 312 -15.52 -11.33 -19.92
CA GLN A 312 -16.88 -10.88 -19.68
C GLN A 312 -16.91 -9.61 -18.82
N VAL A 313 -16.12 -9.61 -17.75
CA VAL A 313 -16.05 -8.47 -16.82
C VAL A 313 -15.43 -7.25 -17.52
N LEU A 314 -14.36 -7.42 -18.29
CA LEU A 314 -13.75 -6.34 -19.08
C LEU A 314 -14.71 -5.78 -20.14
N ALA A 315 -15.43 -6.63 -20.86
CA ALA A 315 -16.41 -6.19 -21.86
C ALA A 315 -17.50 -5.29 -21.26
N LEU A 316 -18.07 -5.68 -20.11
CA LEU A 316 -19.07 -4.86 -19.42
C LEU A 316 -18.47 -3.61 -18.80
N ARG A 317 -17.25 -3.67 -18.26
CA ARG A 317 -16.52 -2.49 -17.77
C ARG A 317 -16.44 -1.41 -18.85
N TYR A 318 -15.97 -1.77 -20.04
CA TYR A 318 -15.78 -0.81 -21.13
C TYR A 318 -17.11 -0.32 -21.70
N LEU A 319 -18.11 -1.20 -21.84
CA LEU A 319 -19.44 -0.82 -22.30
C LEU A 319 -20.12 0.15 -21.32
N ALA A 320 -20.09 -0.17 -20.02
CA ALA A 320 -20.64 0.69 -18.98
C ALA A 320 -19.94 2.06 -18.96
N HIS A 321 -18.62 2.09 -18.97
CA HIS A 321 -17.87 3.34 -19.01
C HIS A 321 -18.16 4.17 -20.27
N ALA A 322 -18.14 3.56 -21.47
CA ALA A 322 -18.45 4.25 -22.72
C ALA A 322 -19.87 4.83 -22.71
N ALA A 323 -20.84 4.09 -22.19
CA ALA A 323 -22.23 4.54 -22.08
C ALA A 323 -22.38 5.67 -21.06
N MET A 324 -21.69 5.61 -19.91
CA MET A 324 -21.65 6.70 -18.94
C MET A 324 -21.08 7.99 -19.55
N CYS A 325 -20.08 7.91 -20.43
CA CYS A 325 -19.55 9.09 -21.13
C CYS A 325 -20.61 9.84 -21.96
N LEU A 326 -21.71 9.19 -22.38
CA LEU A 326 -22.83 9.88 -23.05
C LEU A 326 -23.48 10.92 -22.14
N THR A 327 -23.55 10.67 -20.83
CA THR A 327 -24.18 11.59 -19.85
C THR A 327 -23.48 12.94 -19.77
N ARG A 328 -22.20 13.02 -20.18
CA ARG A 328 -21.47 14.30 -20.32
C ARG A 328 -22.02 15.18 -21.44
N TRP A 329 -22.61 14.59 -22.48
CA TRP A 329 -22.96 15.28 -23.73
C TRP A 329 -24.44 15.35 -24.04
N TYR A 330 -25.23 14.49 -23.40
CA TYR A 330 -26.68 14.36 -23.56
C TYR A 330 -27.35 14.55 -22.20
N SER A 331 -28.36 15.42 -22.14
CA SER A 331 -29.13 15.66 -20.91
C SER A 331 -29.93 14.43 -20.50
N LEU A 332 -30.35 14.40 -19.23
CA LEU A 332 -31.21 13.33 -18.71
C LEU A 332 -32.52 13.18 -19.53
N ASP A 333 -33.16 14.30 -19.88
CA ASP A 333 -34.36 14.29 -20.74
C ASP A 333 -34.09 13.69 -22.12
N ARG A 334 -32.93 14.02 -22.70
CA ARG A 334 -32.49 13.49 -23.99
C ARG A 334 -32.17 11.98 -23.92
N LEU A 335 -31.93 11.47 -22.73
CA LEU A 335 -31.74 10.06 -22.42
C LEU A 335 -33.02 9.41 -21.84
N GLY A 336 -34.18 10.06 -21.93
CA GLY A 336 -35.48 9.49 -21.61
C GLY A 336 -35.98 9.71 -20.18
N GLY A 337 -35.22 10.41 -19.33
CA GLY A 337 -35.58 10.64 -17.92
C GLY A 337 -35.12 9.51 -16.98
N GLN A 338 -35.52 9.59 -15.71
CA GLN A 338 -35.29 8.55 -14.70
C GLN A 338 -36.58 8.30 -13.88
N PRO A 339 -37.22 7.11 -14.00
CA PRO A 339 -36.95 6.07 -14.98
C PRO A 339 -37.26 6.54 -16.41
N SER A 340 -36.79 5.81 -17.42
CA SER A 340 -37.13 6.08 -18.81
C SER A 340 -38.59 5.72 -19.08
N THR A 341 -39.46 6.71 -19.22
CA THR A 341 -40.93 6.48 -19.31
C THR A 341 -41.44 6.19 -20.72
N THR A 342 -40.60 6.38 -21.74
CA THR A 342 -40.97 6.26 -23.14
C THR A 342 -40.14 5.20 -23.85
N SER A 343 -40.74 4.51 -24.83
CA SER A 343 -39.99 3.67 -25.76
C SER A 343 -38.85 4.47 -26.42
N PRO A 344 -37.70 3.85 -26.74
CA PRO A 344 -36.56 4.56 -27.28
C PRO A 344 -36.91 5.27 -28.60
N THR A 345 -36.74 6.59 -28.65
CA THR A 345 -36.95 7.39 -29.86
C THR A 345 -35.71 8.22 -30.19
N PRO A 346 -35.61 8.77 -31.42
CA PRO A 346 -34.58 9.75 -31.75
C PRO A 346 -34.60 11.03 -30.92
N THR A 347 -35.57 11.24 -30.01
CA THR A 347 -35.63 12.39 -29.09
C THR A 347 -35.31 12.03 -27.64
N THR A 348 -35.44 10.76 -27.27
CA THR A 348 -35.31 10.26 -25.88
C THR A 348 -34.18 9.24 -25.73
N SER A 349 -33.41 9.00 -26.79
CA SER A 349 -32.30 8.06 -26.79
C SER A 349 -31.22 8.49 -27.78
N VAL A 350 -30.03 7.93 -27.61
CA VAL A 350 -28.91 8.07 -28.55
C VAL A 350 -28.82 6.79 -29.37
N LEU A 351 -28.87 6.92 -30.70
CA LEU A 351 -28.67 5.77 -31.58
C LEU A 351 -27.18 5.49 -31.72
N CYS A 352 -26.75 4.33 -31.26
CA CYS A 352 -25.47 3.73 -31.62
C CYS A 352 -25.75 2.77 -32.78
N ASP A 353 -25.59 3.24 -34.01
CA ASP A 353 -25.85 2.40 -35.19
C ASP A 353 -24.81 1.27 -35.29
N ALA A 354 -25.16 0.22 -36.03
CA ALA A 354 -24.23 -0.88 -36.28
C ALA A 354 -23.07 -0.41 -37.16
N VAL A 355 -21.83 -0.73 -36.77
CA VAL A 355 -20.61 -0.41 -37.52
C VAL A 355 -19.80 -1.66 -37.79
N MET A 356 -19.17 -1.73 -38.97
CA MET A 356 -18.26 -2.80 -39.35
C MET A 356 -16.88 -2.49 -38.79
N LEU A 357 -16.39 -3.29 -37.84
CA LEU A 357 -15.02 -3.19 -37.31
C LEU A 357 -14.37 -4.57 -37.45
N ASN A 358 -13.20 -4.62 -38.08
CA ASN A 358 -12.50 -5.88 -38.40
C ASN A 358 -13.42 -6.94 -39.05
N GLY A 359 -14.29 -6.50 -39.97
CA GLY A 359 -15.22 -7.38 -40.69
C GLY A 359 -16.39 -7.92 -39.87
N VAL A 360 -16.58 -7.52 -38.61
CA VAL A 360 -17.71 -7.94 -37.77
C VAL A 360 -18.58 -6.75 -37.37
N LEU A 361 -19.90 -6.93 -37.52
CA LEU A 361 -20.87 -5.86 -37.32
C LEU A 361 -21.18 -5.70 -35.83
N SER A 362 -21.02 -4.50 -35.29
CA SER A 362 -21.42 -4.19 -33.91
C SER A 362 -22.94 -4.31 -33.74
N PRO A 363 -23.44 -4.57 -32.52
CA PRO A 363 -24.84 -4.42 -32.20
C PRO A 363 -25.35 -2.99 -32.51
N LYS A 364 -26.57 -2.89 -33.05
CA LYS A 364 -27.32 -1.63 -33.18
C LYS A 364 -28.17 -1.45 -31.93
N VAL A 365 -27.99 -0.35 -31.21
CA VAL A 365 -28.66 -0.14 -29.91
C VAL A 365 -29.11 1.31 -29.76
N TRP A 366 -30.34 1.49 -29.29
CA TRP A 366 -30.78 2.77 -28.72
C TRP A 366 -30.37 2.81 -27.25
N VAL A 367 -29.57 3.80 -26.87
CA VAL A 367 -29.06 4.00 -25.50
C VAL A 367 -29.86 5.11 -24.82
N ASN A 368 -30.52 4.75 -23.72
CA ASN A 368 -31.23 5.65 -22.81
C ASN A 368 -30.62 5.55 -21.40
N HIS A 369 -31.14 6.32 -20.45
CA HIS A 369 -30.64 6.36 -19.09
C HIS A 369 -30.76 5.02 -18.37
N ASP A 370 -31.88 4.31 -18.55
CA ASP A 370 -32.10 3.01 -17.91
C ASP A 370 -31.11 1.93 -18.39
N LYS A 371 -30.73 1.94 -19.67
CA LYS A 371 -29.67 1.06 -20.20
C LYS A 371 -28.29 1.42 -19.65
N ILE A 372 -28.00 2.72 -19.48
CA ILE A 372 -26.75 3.15 -18.84
C ILE A 372 -26.67 2.62 -17.41
N ILE A 373 -27.75 2.74 -16.63
CA ILE A 373 -27.84 2.17 -15.28
C ILE A 373 -27.68 0.65 -15.33
N PHE A 374 -28.42 -0.04 -16.20
CA PHE A 374 -28.33 -1.49 -16.33
C PHE A 374 -26.90 -1.96 -16.58
N TRP A 375 -26.18 -1.37 -17.54
CA TRP A 375 -24.79 -1.73 -17.82
C TRP A 375 -23.85 -1.36 -16.67
N HIS A 376 -24.04 -0.20 -16.03
CA HIS A 376 -23.27 0.21 -14.85
C HIS A 376 -23.40 -0.78 -13.71
N GLU A 377 -24.63 -1.05 -13.25
CA GLU A 377 -24.88 -1.94 -12.13
C GLU A 377 -24.46 -3.39 -12.46
N SER A 378 -24.65 -3.84 -13.71
CA SER A 378 -24.17 -5.15 -14.15
C SER A 378 -22.64 -5.24 -14.10
N ALA A 379 -21.94 -4.19 -14.54
CA ALA A 379 -20.48 -4.14 -14.50
C ALA A 379 -19.95 -4.14 -13.05
N MET A 380 -20.63 -3.46 -12.12
CA MET A 380 -20.29 -3.48 -10.69
C MET A 380 -20.53 -4.86 -10.08
N ASN A 381 -21.70 -5.47 -10.34
CA ASN A 381 -22.04 -6.79 -9.83
C ASN A 381 -21.08 -7.86 -10.31
N LEU A 382 -20.79 -7.92 -11.62
CA LEU A 382 -19.90 -8.95 -12.16
C LEU A 382 -18.45 -8.76 -11.72
N ALA A 383 -17.98 -7.51 -11.56
CA ALA A 383 -16.64 -7.27 -11.03
C ALA A 383 -16.50 -7.74 -9.58
N MET A 384 -17.51 -7.50 -8.74
CA MET A 384 -17.54 -8.00 -7.37
C MET A 384 -17.64 -9.51 -7.29
N LEU A 385 -18.52 -10.12 -8.11
CA LEU A 385 -18.65 -11.57 -8.17
C LEU A 385 -17.33 -12.21 -8.61
N ASN A 386 -16.65 -11.64 -9.61
CA ASN A 386 -15.36 -12.15 -10.09
C ASN A 386 -14.26 -12.02 -9.03
N ALA A 387 -14.15 -10.87 -8.36
CA ALA A 387 -13.18 -10.68 -7.29
C ALA A 387 -13.38 -11.68 -6.14
N ALA A 388 -14.63 -11.93 -5.75
CA ALA A 388 -14.96 -12.85 -4.66
C ALA A 388 -14.83 -14.33 -5.05
N SER A 389 -15.22 -14.70 -6.27
CA SER A 389 -15.30 -16.10 -6.72
C SER A 389 -14.01 -16.59 -7.37
N ASN A 390 -13.23 -15.68 -7.97
CA ASN A 390 -12.00 -15.98 -8.71
C ASN A 390 -10.83 -15.08 -8.24
N PRO A 391 -10.40 -15.19 -6.96
CA PRO A 391 -9.31 -14.37 -6.42
C PRO A 391 -7.97 -14.60 -7.14
N TYR A 392 -7.79 -15.77 -7.75
CA TYR A 392 -6.61 -16.17 -8.53
C TYR A 392 -6.72 -15.88 -10.04
N ASP A 393 -7.82 -15.28 -10.50
CA ASP A 393 -7.92 -14.75 -11.87
C ASP A 393 -7.38 -13.32 -11.90
N TRP A 394 -6.23 -13.17 -12.56
CA TRP A 394 -5.48 -11.92 -12.65
C TRP A 394 -5.72 -11.17 -13.97
N GLY A 395 -6.71 -11.63 -14.75
CA GLY A 395 -7.01 -11.11 -16.07
C GLY A 395 -7.70 -9.76 -16.04
N THR A 396 -8.28 -9.40 -14.88
CA THR A 396 -9.13 -8.22 -14.73
C THR A 396 -8.75 -7.40 -13.49
N PRO A 397 -8.41 -6.10 -13.64
CA PRO A 397 -8.08 -5.26 -12.48
C PRO A 397 -9.25 -5.19 -11.49
N ARG A 398 -8.94 -4.92 -10.23
CA ARG A 398 -9.91 -4.85 -9.13
C ARG A 398 -10.54 -3.46 -9.02
N PRO A 399 -11.83 -3.36 -8.64
CA PRO A 399 -12.48 -2.06 -8.46
C PRO A 399 -11.90 -1.27 -7.28
N LEU A 400 -11.33 -0.10 -7.57
CA LEU A 400 -10.73 0.80 -6.57
C LEU A 400 -11.75 1.22 -5.50
N GLN A 401 -13.00 1.46 -5.88
CA GLN A 401 -14.04 1.92 -4.95
C GLN A 401 -14.54 0.81 -4.01
N ARG A 402 -14.09 -0.44 -4.20
CA ARG A 402 -14.55 -1.57 -3.40
C ARG A 402 -13.49 -2.67 -3.31
N ALA A 403 -12.35 -2.32 -2.73
CA ALA A 403 -11.35 -3.30 -2.34
C ALA A 403 -11.92 -4.29 -1.31
N THR A 404 -11.63 -5.56 -1.48
CA THR A 404 -12.06 -6.65 -0.58
C THR A 404 -10.88 -7.52 -0.17
N MET A 405 -11.02 -8.25 0.94
CA MET A 405 -9.96 -9.15 1.41
C MET A 405 -9.63 -10.28 0.40
N MET A 406 -10.54 -10.57 -0.54
CA MET A 406 -10.36 -11.60 -1.57
C MET A 406 -9.54 -11.10 -2.77
N ASP A 407 -9.27 -9.79 -2.85
CA ASP A 407 -8.50 -9.21 -3.97
C ASP A 407 -7.03 -9.66 -3.95
N TYR A 408 -6.51 -10.01 -2.77
CA TYR A 408 -5.15 -10.48 -2.56
C TYR A 408 -5.14 -12.01 -2.49
N PRO A 409 -4.73 -12.71 -3.56
CA PRO A 409 -4.60 -14.16 -3.53
C PRO A 409 -3.58 -14.58 -2.47
N LEU A 410 -3.82 -15.72 -1.83
CA LEU A 410 -2.84 -16.32 -0.92
C LEU A 410 -1.70 -16.92 -1.73
N ILE A 411 -0.54 -16.26 -1.69
CA ILE A 411 0.72 -16.66 -2.32
C ILE A 411 1.76 -16.87 -1.22
N GLU A 412 2.59 -17.90 -1.28
CA GLU A 412 3.76 -18.10 -0.41
C GLU A 412 5.00 -18.48 -1.22
N TRP A 413 6.19 -18.45 -0.62
CA TRP A 413 7.42 -18.93 -1.28
C TRP A 413 7.61 -20.44 -1.05
N ASP A 414 7.99 -21.20 -2.08
CA ASP A 414 8.37 -22.61 -1.97
C ASP A 414 9.77 -22.76 -1.35
N LEU A 415 9.84 -22.67 -0.03
CA LEU A 415 11.12 -22.78 0.69
C LEU A 415 11.64 -24.23 0.76
N SER A 416 10.83 -25.19 0.33
CA SER A 416 11.12 -26.62 0.46
C SER A 416 11.77 -27.23 -0.78
N SER A 417 11.70 -26.54 -1.92
CA SER A 417 12.28 -27.01 -3.18
C SER A 417 13.68 -26.40 -3.37
N THR A 418 14.72 -27.12 -2.97
CA THR A 418 16.11 -26.69 -3.26
C THR A 418 16.50 -26.90 -4.72
N THR A 419 15.78 -27.76 -5.45
CA THR A 419 16.02 -28.05 -6.88
C THR A 419 15.20 -27.18 -7.83
N ASN A 420 14.15 -26.50 -7.34
CA ASN A 420 13.24 -25.69 -8.16
C ASN A 420 13.33 -24.21 -7.80
N MET A 421 14.51 -23.71 -7.43
CA MET A 421 14.69 -22.25 -7.40
C MET A 421 14.56 -21.70 -8.82
N LEU A 422 14.08 -20.47 -8.97
CA LEU A 422 14.13 -19.77 -10.25
C LEU A 422 15.60 -19.53 -10.60
N PRO A 423 16.13 -20.19 -11.64
CA PRO A 423 17.50 -19.92 -12.08
C PRO A 423 17.53 -18.50 -12.63
N SER A 424 18.45 -17.67 -12.13
CA SER A 424 18.57 -16.30 -12.59
C SER A 424 19.78 -16.06 -13.49
N THR A 425 19.83 -14.83 -13.99
CA THR A 425 21.04 -14.18 -14.49
C THR A 425 22.11 -14.08 -13.40
N ALA A 426 23.35 -13.85 -13.79
CA ALA A 426 24.40 -13.53 -12.83
C ALA A 426 23.95 -12.35 -11.95
N LEU A 427 24.14 -12.46 -10.64
CA LEU A 427 24.07 -11.24 -9.83
C LEU A 427 25.18 -10.33 -10.31
N SER A 428 24.84 -9.19 -10.91
CA SER A 428 25.86 -8.28 -11.43
C SER A 428 26.85 -7.88 -10.34
N GLY A 429 28.15 -8.14 -10.58
CA GLY A 429 29.23 -7.98 -9.61
C GLY A 429 29.54 -9.22 -8.74
N ALA A 430 28.81 -10.32 -8.90
CA ALA A 430 29.08 -11.60 -8.26
C ALA A 430 29.34 -12.69 -9.30
N SER A 431 30.21 -13.64 -8.95
CA SER A 431 30.42 -14.86 -9.74
C SER A 431 29.33 -15.90 -9.53
N GLN A 432 28.38 -15.64 -8.62
CA GLN A 432 27.27 -16.52 -8.32
C GLN A 432 26.02 -16.14 -9.11
N MET A 433 25.31 -17.15 -9.62
CA MET A 433 23.95 -16.95 -10.11
C MET A 433 23.06 -16.66 -8.91
N ALA A 434 22.18 -15.67 -9.01
CA ALA A 434 21.11 -15.57 -8.04
C ALA A 434 20.19 -16.80 -8.19
N ALA A 435 19.52 -17.10 -7.09
CA ALA A 435 18.47 -18.09 -7.07
C ALA A 435 17.42 -17.57 -6.11
N GLN A 436 16.16 -17.66 -6.52
CA GLN A 436 15.03 -17.31 -5.66
C GLN A 436 14.06 -18.47 -5.55
N TRP A 437 13.42 -18.62 -4.40
CA TRP A 437 12.31 -19.56 -4.26
C TRP A 437 11.20 -19.23 -5.26
N ARG A 438 10.52 -20.26 -5.76
CA ARG A 438 9.34 -20.05 -6.62
C ARG A 438 8.13 -19.67 -5.77
N PRO A 439 7.24 -18.78 -6.24
CA PRO A 439 5.95 -18.58 -5.60
C PRO A 439 5.06 -19.81 -5.75
N LEU A 440 4.26 -20.06 -4.72
CA LEU A 440 3.20 -21.06 -4.61
C LEU A 440 1.89 -20.32 -4.39
N SER A 441 0.79 -20.83 -4.95
CA SER A 441 -0.54 -20.26 -4.78
C SER A 441 -1.53 -21.37 -4.40
N ALA A 442 -2.48 -21.07 -3.51
CA ALA A 442 -3.45 -22.09 -3.05
C ALA A 442 -4.38 -22.59 -4.16
N SER A 443 -4.46 -21.88 -5.27
CA SER A 443 -5.05 -22.34 -6.52
C SER A 443 -4.24 -21.78 -7.69
N PRO A 444 -4.26 -22.42 -8.88
CA PRO A 444 -3.53 -21.93 -10.04
C PRO A 444 -3.90 -20.48 -10.36
N VAL A 445 -2.88 -19.61 -10.50
CA VAL A 445 -3.10 -18.26 -11.01
C VAL A 445 -3.40 -18.35 -12.50
N VAL A 446 -4.57 -17.88 -12.89
CA VAL A 446 -5.04 -17.90 -14.29
C VAL A 446 -5.13 -16.48 -14.83
N ASN A 447 -5.03 -16.35 -16.16
CA ASN A 447 -5.02 -15.05 -16.84
C ASN A 447 -4.06 -14.06 -16.18
N ALA A 448 -2.90 -14.56 -15.76
CA ALA A 448 -1.84 -13.78 -15.14
C ALA A 448 -1.56 -12.50 -15.94
N ASN A 449 -1.78 -12.53 -17.27
CA ASN A 449 -1.48 -11.45 -18.21
C ASN A 449 -0.03 -11.00 -18.03
N ARG A 450 0.34 -9.86 -18.60
CA ARG A 450 1.66 -9.28 -18.36
C ARG A 450 1.60 -8.13 -17.37
N SER A 451 2.75 -7.83 -16.76
CA SER A 451 2.93 -6.71 -15.84
C SER A 451 2.63 -5.37 -16.53
N TYR A 452 2.25 -4.38 -15.74
CA TYR A 452 2.00 -3.02 -16.19
C TYR A 452 3.31 -2.25 -16.41
N GLN A 453 4.36 -2.51 -15.65
CA GLN A 453 5.67 -1.91 -15.89
C GLN A 453 6.53 -2.75 -16.84
N PHE A 454 6.40 -4.08 -16.81
CA PHE A 454 7.26 -5.00 -17.58
C PHE A 454 6.44 -5.95 -18.45
N PRO A 455 5.62 -5.45 -19.39
CA PRO A 455 4.69 -6.28 -20.15
C PRO A 455 5.36 -7.25 -21.14
N GLU A 456 6.66 -7.15 -21.38
CA GLU A 456 7.38 -8.11 -22.23
C GLU A 456 7.63 -9.48 -21.56
N TYR A 457 7.62 -9.54 -20.22
CA TYR A 457 7.94 -10.77 -19.49
C TYR A 457 6.70 -11.62 -19.26
N ASP A 458 6.82 -12.90 -19.65
CA ASP A 458 5.85 -13.93 -19.29
C ASP A 458 6.28 -14.61 -17.98
N PHE A 459 5.49 -14.40 -16.93
CA PHE A 459 5.71 -15.01 -15.62
C PHE A 459 4.92 -16.31 -15.43
N SER A 460 4.38 -16.92 -16.48
CA SER A 460 3.78 -18.27 -16.40
C SER A 460 4.77 -19.31 -15.87
N SER A 461 6.06 -19.16 -16.20
CA SER A 461 7.13 -20.08 -15.81
C SER A 461 7.66 -19.91 -14.38
N VAL A 462 7.28 -18.83 -13.70
CA VAL A 462 7.85 -18.51 -12.38
C VAL A 462 7.20 -19.33 -11.27
N TRP A 463 5.94 -19.74 -11.45
CA TRP A 463 5.19 -20.48 -10.45
C TRP A 463 5.83 -21.83 -10.14
N SER A 464 5.77 -22.24 -8.86
CA SER A 464 6.10 -23.60 -8.47
C SER A 464 4.99 -24.53 -8.96
N THR A 465 5.39 -25.71 -9.44
CA THR A 465 4.46 -26.78 -9.82
C THR A 465 3.98 -27.60 -8.62
N ASN A 466 4.45 -27.28 -7.41
CA ASN A 466 4.25 -28.10 -6.21
C ASN A 466 3.12 -27.57 -5.32
N ALA A 467 1.91 -27.46 -5.87
CA ALA A 467 0.77 -26.88 -5.17
C ALA A 467 0.42 -27.58 -3.84
N ASP A 468 0.75 -28.86 -3.69
CA ASP A 468 0.55 -29.64 -2.46
C ASP A 468 1.36 -29.14 -1.26
N LYS A 469 2.32 -28.26 -1.51
CA LYS A 469 3.15 -27.64 -0.47
C LYS A 469 2.62 -26.30 0.01
N VAL A 470 1.52 -25.80 -0.56
CA VAL A 470 0.89 -24.57 -0.09
C VAL A 470 0.37 -24.77 1.33
N THR A 471 0.93 -24.05 2.28
CA THR A 471 0.61 -24.19 3.70
C THR A 471 -0.33 -23.11 4.25
N LEU A 472 -0.51 -21.99 3.55
CA LEU A 472 -1.42 -20.91 3.98
C LEU A 472 -2.84 -21.40 4.30
N THR A 473 -3.35 -22.38 3.55
CA THR A 473 -4.69 -22.98 3.73
C THR A 473 -4.71 -24.22 4.63
N ALA A 474 -3.56 -24.70 5.09
CA ALA A 474 -3.49 -25.86 5.97
C ALA A 474 -4.09 -25.56 7.35
N PRO A 475 -4.75 -26.55 8.01
CA PRO A 475 -5.22 -26.40 9.38
C PRO A 475 -4.11 -25.98 10.34
N PHE A 476 -4.41 -25.12 11.30
CA PHE A 476 -3.44 -24.60 12.27
C PHE A 476 -4.09 -24.34 13.62
N ASP A 477 -3.31 -24.46 14.69
CA ASP A 477 -3.73 -23.94 16.00
C ASP A 477 -3.50 -22.43 16.05
N ALA A 478 -4.42 -21.68 16.68
CA ALA A 478 -4.34 -20.21 16.75
C ALA A 478 -2.97 -19.70 17.25
N TRP A 479 -2.41 -20.34 18.29
CA TRP A 479 -1.11 -19.96 18.86
C TRP A 479 0.06 -20.06 17.86
N GLN A 480 -0.09 -20.82 16.78
CA GLN A 480 0.93 -20.93 15.74
C GLN A 480 0.92 -19.75 14.76
N ARG A 481 -0.16 -18.96 14.71
CA ARG A 481 -0.34 -17.79 13.81
C ARG A 481 -0.58 -16.48 14.56
N CYS A 482 -0.61 -16.52 15.89
CA CYS A 482 -0.72 -15.34 16.74
C CYS A 482 0.66 -14.86 17.19
N ARG A 483 0.94 -13.58 16.96
CA ARG A 483 2.00 -12.84 17.65
C ARG A 483 1.34 -11.89 18.64
N GLN A 484 2.11 -11.41 19.62
CA GLN A 484 1.59 -10.52 20.64
C GLN A 484 2.40 -9.22 20.69
N ILE A 485 1.70 -8.10 20.57
CA ILE A 485 2.24 -6.77 20.85
C ILE A 485 2.12 -6.55 22.36
N VAL A 486 3.25 -6.32 23.03
CA VAL A 486 3.30 -6.04 24.46
C VAL A 486 3.71 -4.59 24.64
N PHE A 487 2.87 -3.82 25.35
CA PHE A 487 3.08 -2.41 25.62
C PHE A 487 3.50 -2.19 27.07
N TRP A 488 4.49 -1.30 27.25
CA TRP A 488 4.92 -0.78 28.54
C TRP A 488 4.90 0.75 28.56
N ALA A 489 4.61 1.32 29.71
CA ALA A 489 4.76 2.75 29.98
C ALA A 489 6.06 3.01 30.75
N VAL A 490 6.92 3.88 30.20
CA VAL A 490 8.21 4.27 30.78
C VAL A 490 8.68 5.60 30.21
N ASP A 491 9.22 6.47 31.06
CA ASP A 491 9.70 7.79 30.66
C ASP A 491 11.15 7.73 30.15
N TRP A 492 11.39 6.97 29.07
CA TRP A 492 12.75 6.71 28.58
C TRP A 492 13.50 7.97 28.13
N GLN A 493 12.78 9.05 27.77
CA GLN A 493 13.33 10.37 27.46
C GLN A 493 13.93 11.06 28.71
N ALA A 494 13.67 10.56 29.92
CA ALA A 494 14.29 11.07 31.13
C ALA A 494 15.78 10.74 31.25
N TYR A 495 16.35 9.89 30.39
CA TYR A 495 17.80 9.68 30.33
C TYR A 495 18.54 10.90 29.76
N ASN A 496 19.71 11.22 30.31
CA ASN A 496 20.52 12.36 29.87
C ASN A 496 21.15 12.21 28.48
N ASP A 497 21.13 11.00 27.90
CA ASP A 497 21.65 10.67 26.59
C ASP A 497 20.54 10.26 25.62
N PHE A 498 19.27 10.52 25.91
CA PHE A 498 18.17 9.98 25.09
C PHE A 498 18.22 10.46 23.62
N GLU A 499 18.76 11.66 23.36
CA GLU A 499 18.98 12.16 22.00
C GLU A 499 20.38 11.85 21.48
N THR A 500 21.41 11.73 22.33
CA THR A 500 22.79 11.46 21.89
C THR A 500 23.10 9.96 21.81
N ALA A 501 22.20 9.09 22.27
CA ALA A 501 22.33 7.66 22.13
C ALA A 501 22.24 7.27 20.64
N PRO A 502 23.17 6.44 20.13
CA PRO A 502 23.10 5.97 18.75
C PRO A 502 21.76 5.29 18.47
N SER A 503 21.24 5.47 17.25
CA SER A 503 20.05 4.77 16.79
C SER A 503 20.18 3.26 16.95
N ALA A 504 19.04 2.56 17.02
CA ALA A 504 19.05 1.11 17.00
C ALA A 504 19.75 0.59 15.73
N PRO A 505 20.51 -0.52 15.82
CA PRO A 505 21.21 -1.07 14.67
C PRO A 505 20.23 -1.39 13.54
N VAL A 506 20.59 -0.97 12.33
CA VAL A 506 19.85 -1.27 11.11
C VAL A 506 20.22 -2.67 10.63
N ASP A 507 19.22 -3.48 10.29
CA ASP A 507 19.43 -4.76 9.64
C ASP A 507 19.90 -4.54 8.20
N ALA A 508 21.17 -4.85 7.93
CA ALA A 508 21.79 -4.67 6.62
C ALA A 508 21.15 -5.54 5.53
N SER A 509 20.47 -6.64 5.88
CA SER A 509 19.73 -7.46 4.91
C SER A 509 18.49 -6.74 4.37
N LYS A 510 18.03 -5.69 5.06
CA LYS A 510 16.88 -4.86 4.68
C LYS A 510 17.27 -3.65 3.82
N TYR A 511 18.51 -3.62 3.33
CA TYR A 511 19.01 -2.53 2.50
C TYR A 511 18.50 -2.67 1.06
N PRO A 512 17.70 -1.71 0.53
CA PRO A 512 17.23 -1.75 -0.84
C PRO A 512 18.41 -1.52 -1.80
N ILE A 513 18.64 -2.49 -2.69
CA ILE A 513 19.65 -2.41 -3.75
C ILE A 513 18.96 -2.01 -5.05
N ALA A 514 19.59 -1.19 -5.89
CA ALA A 514 19.05 -0.89 -7.21
C ALA A 514 18.88 -2.19 -8.00
N GLY A 515 17.77 -2.32 -8.73
CA GLY A 515 17.70 -3.29 -9.81
C GLY A 515 18.90 -3.12 -10.79
N PRO A 516 19.20 -4.13 -11.61
CA PRO A 516 20.16 -4.01 -12.69
C PRO A 516 19.70 -2.90 -13.64
N LEU A 517 20.40 -1.78 -13.58
CA LEU A 517 20.20 -0.65 -14.47
C LEU A 517 21.15 -0.81 -15.66
N GLY A 518 20.59 -0.86 -16.87
CA GLY A 518 21.31 -1.04 -18.13
C GLY A 518 20.55 -1.90 -19.14
N ALA A 519 20.96 -1.86 -20.41
CA ALA A 519 20.51 -2.83 -21.40
C ALA A 519 21.05 -4.23 -21.03
N ALA A 520 20.37 -5.29 -21.46
CA ALA A 520 20.88 -6.65 -21.29
C ALA A 520 22.33 -6.77 -21.81
N GLY A 521 23.28 -7.06 -20.91
CA GLY A 521 24.72 -7.12 -21.21
C GLY A 521 25.53 -5.85 -20.91
N SER A 522 24.91 -4.77 -20.41
CA SER A 522 25.59 -3.57 -19.88
C SER A 522 25.30 -3.35 -18.39
N GLU A 523 25.11 -4.44 -17.64
CA GLU A 523 24.66 -4.41 -16.24
C GLU A 523 25.72 -3.76 -15.35
N MET A 524 25.32 -2.73 -14.60
CA MET A 524 26.20 -2.09 -13.62
C MET A 524 26.51 -3.06 -12.46
N GLY A 525 27.78 -3.16 -12.05
CA GLY A 525 28.22 -4.00 -10.92
C GLY A 525 27.57 -3.57 -9.59
N PHE A 526 27.60 -4.41 -8.55
CA PHE A 526 27.00 -4.10 -7.24
C PHE A 526 27.41 -2.72 -6.70
N ASP A 527 28.71 -2.40 -6.66
CA ASP A 527 29.21 -1.10 -6.20
C ASP A 527 28.70 0.05 -7.07
N ALA A 528 28.65 -0.16 -8.39
CA ALA A 528 28.10 0.81 -9.33
C ALA A 528 26.58 0.97 -9.17
N ARG A 529 25.82 -0.07 -8.82
CA ARG A 529 24.38 0.00 -8.50
C ARG A 529 24.12 0.70 -7.17
N MET A 530 25.03 0.58 -6.21
CA MET A 530 24.98 1.36 -4.97
C MET A 530 25.16 2.86 -5.25
N GLY A 531 26.07 3.22 -6.17
CA GLY A 531 26.29 4.62 -6.60
C GLY A 531 25.27 5.17 -7.60
N HIS A 532 24.77 4.34 -8.53
CA HIS A 532 23.77 4.68 -9.56
C HIS A 532 22.32 4.54 -9.11
N ASN A 533 22.09 4.13 -7.86
CA ASN A 533 20.92 4.57 -7.13
C ASN A 533 21.02 6.11 -6.94
N LEU A 534 20.94 6.85 -8.05
CA LEU A 534 20.45 8.23 -8.11
C LEU A 534 18.96 8.15 -7.73
N MET A 535 18.68 7.69 -6.52
CA MET A 535 17.37 7.74 -5.90
C MET A 535 17.20 9.17 -5.42
N CYS A 536 16.98 10.05 -6.39
CA CYS A 536 16.57 11.44 -6.23
C CYS A 536 15.15 11.53 -5.66
N ASP A 537 14.54 10.42 -5.25
CA ASP A 537 13.30 10.47 -4.48
C ASP A 537 13.66 10.67 -3.00
N PRO A 538 13.30 11.84 -2.44
CA PRO A 538 13.55 12.13 -1.05
C PRO A 538 12.85 11.18 -0.05
N LEU A 539 12.09 10.23 -0.55
CA LEU A 539 11.30 9.30 0.24
C LEU A 539 11.98 7.92 0.36
N LEU A 540 12.73 7.41 -0.63
CA LEU A 540 13.21 6.02 -0.60
C LEU A 540 14.25 5.70 0.50
N TYR A 541 15.02 6.70 0.94
CA TYR A 541 15.97 6.49 2.04
C TYR A 541 15.32 6.30 3.41
N MET A 542 14.03 6.61 3.55
CA MET A 542 13.27 6.30 4.76
C MET A 542 13.17 4.81 5.05
N PHE A 543 13.28 3.99 3.99
CA PHE A 543 13.19 2.54 4.10
C PHE A 543 14.47 1.93 4.64
N ARG A 544 15.43 2.72 5.09
CA ARG A 544 16.69 2.18 5.55
C ARG A 544 16.96 2.42 7.04
N ASN A 545 16.80 3.66 7.51
CA ASN A 545 16.76 4.00 8.94
C ASN A 545 15.47 4.79 9.23
N PRO A 546 14.55 4.27 10.07
CA PRO A 546 13.31 4.98 10.41
C PRO A 546 13.58 6.30 11.14
N GLU A 547 14.71 6.44 11.85
CA GLU A 547 15.11 7.68 12.53
C GLU A 547 15.87 8.64 11.61
N LYS A 548 16.09 8.35 10.31
CA LYS A 548 17.00 9.15 9.45
C LYS A 548 16.68 10.65 9.46
N LEU A 549 15.41 11.04 9.41
CA LEU A 549 14.98 12.46 9.41
C LEU A 549 15.19 13.15 10.78
N LEU A 550 15.40 12.37 11.83
CA LEU A 550 15.68 12.85 13.18
C LEU A 550 17.18 12.77 13.49
N ALA A 551 17.94 11.94 12.76
CA ALA A 551 19.33 11.64 13.04
C ALA A 551 20.24 12.87 12.84
N TYR A 552 21.21 13.03 13.73
CA TYR A 552 22.20 14.10 13.62
C TYR A 552 23.29 13.76 12.59
N ASN A 553 23.72 14.76 11.84
CA ASN A 553 24.78 14.64 10.84
C ASN A 553 26.21 14.68 11.42
N GLN A 554 26.32 15.01 12.70
CA GLN A 554 27.58 15.06 13.43
C GLN A 554 27.35 14.84 14.93
N ASP A 555 28.44 14.60 15.67
CA ASP A 555 28.38 14.44 17.12
C ASP A 555 27.94 15.74 17.81
N VAL A 556 26.78 15.71 18.46
CA VAL A 556 26.21 16.81 19.25
C VAL A 556 26.41 16.61 20.75
N SER A 557 27.12 15.56 21.18
CA SER A 557 27.30 15.22 22.60
C SER A 557 28.06 16.29 23.40
N GLY A 558 28.82 17.16 22.74
CA GLY A 558 29.50 18.31 23.35
C GLY A 558 28.63 19.56 23.51
N LEU A 559 27.42 19.60 22.92
CA LEU A 559 26.52 20.75 23.01
C LEU A 559 25.71 20.72 24.32
N PRO A 560 25.40 21.91 24.89
CA PRO A 560 24.56 22.02 26.07
C PRO A 560 23.09 21.69 25.74
N THR A 561 22.33 21.25 26.75
CA THR A 561 20.87 21.12 26.66
C THR A 561 20.24 22.46 26.26
N GLY A 562 19.26 22.43 25.37
CA GLY A 562 18.59 23.60 24.79
C GLY A 562 19.35 24.24 23.62
N ALA A 563 20.50 23.68 23.20
CA ALA A 563 21.16 24.12 21.97
C ALA A 563 20.26 23.91 20.76
N ASN A 564 20.19 24.88 19.86
CA ASN A 564 19.50 24.73 18.57
C ASN A 564 20.28 23.71 17.72
N VAL A 565 19.61 22.64 17.32
CA VAL A 565 20.20 21.58 16.50
C VAL A 565 19.68 21.53 15.07
N SER A 566 18.85 22.49 14.65
CA SER A 566 18.27 22.53 13.29
C SER A 566 19.30 22.37 12.16
N SER A 567 20.49 22.96 12.28
CA SER A 567 21.57 22.82 11.29
C SER A 567 22.29 21.47 11.29
N TYR A 568 22.01 20.63 12.29
CA TYR A 568 22.58 19.28 12.42
C TYR A 568 21.61 18.19 11.96
N HIS A 569 20.38 18.55 11.58
CA HIS A 569 19.50 17.63 10.89
C HIS A 569 19.94 17.45 9.44
N GLN A 570 19.57 16.31 8.87
CA GLN A 570 19.60 16.15 7.43
C GLN A 570 18.35 16.81 6.83
N ASP A 571 18.52 17.89 6.09
CA ASP A 571 17.41 18.41 5.27
C ASP A 571 17.01 17.33 4.25
N SER A 572 15.71 17.11 4.08
CA SER A 572 15.20 16.30 2.98
C SER A 572 15.49 16.90 1.60
N ASP A 573 15.97 18.15 1.60
CA ASP A 573 16.13 19.04 0.45
C ASP A 573 17.61 19.28 0.07
N ASP A 574 18.54 18.46 0.58
CA ASP A 574 19.91 18.35 0.04
C ASP A 574 19.78 17.97 -1.45
N GLY A 575 19.73 18.98 -2.30
CA GLY A 575 19.05 18.96 -3.60
C GLY A 575 19.41 17.80 -4.51
N ILE A 576 18.64 17.65 -5.58
CA ILE A 576 18.79 16.64 -6.64
C ILE A 576 20.24 16.52 -7.19
N GLU A 577 21.10 17.51 -6.95
CA GLU A 577 22.52 17.55 -7.31
C GLU A 577 23.51 17.10 -6.21
N ALA A 578 23.04 16.75 -5.01
CA ALA A 578 23.88 16.43 -3.86
C ALA A 578 24.51 15.03 -3.98
N SER A 579 25.59 14.97 -4.78
CA SER A 579 26.60 13.92 -4.97
C SER A 579 26.16 12.52 -4.53
N GLU A 580 26.21 11.58 -5.47
CA GLU A 580 26.22 10.13 -5.28
C GLU A 580 26.86 9.73 -3.93
N ASP A 581 26.39 8.65 -3.31
CA ASP A 581 26.82 8.15 -1.99
C ASP A 581 28.33 7.78 -1.97
N GLN A 582 29.21 8.80 -2.01
CA GLN A 582 30.63 8.67 -2.31
C GLN A 582 31.51 8.69 -1.04
N GLY A 583 30.97 8.42 0.16
CA GLY A 583 31.84 8.42 1.35
C GLY A 583 31.29 8.04 2.72
N VAL A 584 32.24 7.81 3.62
CA VAL A 584 32.11 7.38 5.03
C VAL A 584 31.15 8.26 5.86
N ASN A 585 31.13 9.57 5.59
CA ASN A 585 30.35 10.52 6.39
C ASN A 585 28.82 10.33 6.25
N ARG A 586 28.32 9.95 5.07
CA ARG A 586 26.88 9.67 4.87
C ARG A 586 26.44 8.32 5.45
N ALA A 587 27.36 7.36 5.62
CA ALA A 587 27.09 6.09 6.30
C ALA A 587 26.93 6.24 7.83
N HIS A 588 27.63 7.19 8.45
CA HIS A 588 27.50 7.47 9.90
C HIS A 588 26.14 8.10 10.21
N LEU A 589 25.77 9.08 9.39
CA LEU A 589 24.46 9.70 9.27
C LEU A 589 23.34 8.67 9.18
N PHE A 590 23.50 7.75 8.24
CA PHE A 590 22.56 6.69 7.98
C PHE A 590 22.32 5.76 9.19
N ASN A 591 23.40 5.35 9.86
CA ASN A 591 23.32 4.46 11.01
C ASN A 591 22.87 5.19 12.30
N GLY A 592 22.67 6.50 12.25
CA GLY A 592 22.32 7.32 13.41
C GLY A 592 23.37 7.24 14.51
N VAL A 593 24.66 7.17 14.13
CA VAL A 593 25.78 6.97 15.07
C VAL A 593 25.87 8.10 16.11
N PHE A 594 25.44 9.31 15.73
CA PHE A 594 25.55 10.51 16.56
C PHE A 594 24.29 10.81 17.41
N GLY A 595 23.25 9.97 17.28
CA GLY A 595 21.96 10.21 17.92
C GLY A 595 20.93 10.86 17.00
N ALA A 596 19.81 11.30 17.60
CA ALA A 596 18.67 11.85 16.90
C ALA A 596 17.82 12.79 17.79
N ASP A 597 17.18 13.79 17.19
CA ASP A 597 16.15 14.64 17.80
C ASP A 597 14.83 13.84 17.90
N ARG A 598 14.75 12.97 18.90
CA ARG A 598 13.65 11.99 19.04
C ARG A 598 12.33 12.60 19.50
N ASN A 599 12.31 13.89 19.84
CA ASN A 599 11.09 14.62 20.16
C ASN A 599 10.70 15.60 19.03
N CYS A 600 11.57 15.80 18.04
CA CYS A 600 11.36 16.61 16.85
C CYS A 600 11.07 18.09 17.19
N ASN A 601 11.77 18.65 18.18
CA ASN A 601 11.63 20.05 18.58
C ASN A 601 12.79 20.95 18.12
N LEU A 602 13.78 20.40 17.40
CA LEU A 602 14.96 21.08 16.88
C LEU A 602 15.88 21.67 17.96
N THR A 603 15.77 21.18 19.20
CA THR A 603 16.64 21.54 20.31
C THR A 603 17.22 20.29 20.96
N LEU A 604 18.50 20.32 21.33
CA LEU A 604 19.13 19.19 22.01
C LEU A 604 18.59 19.08 23.44
N ASP A 605 17.85 18.03 23.71
CA ASP A 605 17.28 17.75 25.03
C ASP A 605 18.05 16.65 25.77
N ARG A 606 18.13 16.80 27.09
CA ARG A 606 18.71 15.79 27.98
C ARG A 606 17.83 15.65 29.21
N GLY A 607 17.46 14.42 29.52
CA GLY A 607 16.73 14.13 30.74
C GLY A 607 17.60 14.20 32.01
N PRO A 608 16.98 14.26 33.19
CA PRO A 608 17.68 14.40 34.47
C PRO A 608 18.35 13.11 34.97
N LEU A 609 18.05 11.95 34.39
CA LEU A 609 18.56 10.66 34.86
C LEU A 609 19.90 10.31 34.21
N PRO A 610 20.91 9.88 34.98
CA PRO A 610 22.17 9.44 34.40
C PRO A 610 22.02 8.10 33.67
N ILE A 611 22.89 7.87 32.68
CA ILE A 611 23.05 6.64 31.89
C ILE A 611 23.05 5.35 32.72
N THR A 612 23.59 5.41 33.95
CA THR A 612 23.71 4.26 34.85
C THR A 612 22.40 3.87 35.55
N SER A 613 21.37 4.71 35.46
CA SER A 613 20.07 4.44 36.10
C SER A 613 19.29 3.39 35.31
N ARG A 614 18.59 2.51 36.02
CA ARG A 614 17.60 1.61 35.42
C ARG A 614 16.20 2.12 35.70
N MET A 615 15.34 2.12 34.69
CA MET A 615 13.95 2.53 34.82
C MET A 615 13.03 1.32 34.73
N ARG A 616 12.03 1.25 35.62
CA ARG A 616 11.03 0.18 35.58
C ARG A 616 9.90 0.55 34.63
N ALA A 617 9.75 -0.24 33.57
CA ALA A 617 8.68 -0.16 32.60
C ALA A 617 7.46 -0.97 33.09
N MET A 618 6.30 -0.33 33.16
CA MET A 618 5.05 -0.94 33.64
C MET A 618 4.27 -1.51 32.46
N SER A 619 3.89 -2.78 32.48
CA SER A 619 3.04 -3.35 31.43
C SER A 619 1.64 -2.72 31.45
N VAL A 620 1.18 -2.25 30.29
CA VAL A 620 -0.09 -1.53 30.12
C VAL A 620 -1.00 -2.13 29.06
N GLY A 621 -0.55 -3.07 28.25
CA GLY A 621 -1.41 -3.71 27.26
C GLY A 621 -0.74 -4.90 26.59
N ARG A 622 -1.56 -5.88 26.19
CA ARG A 622 -1.16 -7.03 25.37
C ARG A 622 -2.23 -7.24 24.31
N PHE A 623 -1.82 -7.24 23.04
CA PHE A 623 -2.72 -7.40 21.92
C PHE A 623 -2.23 -8.54 21.04
N ASN A 624 -3.07 -9.56 20.88
CA ASN A 624 -2.77 -10.62 19.93
C ASN A 624 -3.18 -10.15 18.54
N PHE A 625 -2.30 -10.34 17.56
CA PHE A 625 -2.61 -10.13 16.16
C PHE A 625 -2.23 -11.37 15.36
N TYR A 626 -2.87 -11.52 14.20
CA TYR A 626 -2.63 -12.64 13.31
C TYR A 626 -1.70 -12.22 12.19
N ASP A 627 -0.59 -12.94 12.07
CA ASP A 627 0.25 -12.94 10.87
C ASP A 627 -0.20 -14.10 9.96
N PRO A 628 -0.43 -13.89 8.65
CA PRO A 628 -0.79 -14.98 7.75
C PRO A 628 0.41 -15.92 7.49
N ARG A 629 0.65 -16.85 8.43
CA ARG A 629 1.78 -17.81 8.48
C ARG A 629 1.91 -18.78 7.29
N VAL A 630 3.15 -18.98 6.85
CA VAL A 630 3.72 -20.20 6.21
C VAL A 630 4.44 -21.04 7.28
N PRO A 631 3.93 -22.20 7.70
CA PRO A 631 4.68 -23.15 8.53
C PRO A 631 6.01 -23.58 7.87
N LEU A 632 7.13 -22.93 8.22
CA LEU A 632 8.44 -23.54 8.05
C LEU A 632 8.87 -24.23 9.32
N VAL A 633 8.80 -25.55 9.31
CA VAL A 633 9.71 -26.35 10.13
C VAL A 633 10.92 -26.61 9.25
N ILE A 634 11.98 -25.81 9.40
CA ILE A 634 13.30 -26.23 8.92
C ILE A 634 13.65 -27.45 9.78
N ARG A 635 13.50 -28.65 9.23
CA ARG A 635 13.92 -29.88 9.87
C ARG A 635 15.42 -30.08 9.69
#